data_AF-A0A6H0IU94-F1
#
_entry.id   AF-A0A6H0IU94-F1
#
_cell.length_a   1.000
_cell.length_b   1.000
_cell.length_c   1.000
_cell.angle_alpha   90.00
_cell.angle_beta   90.00
_cell.angle_gamma   90.00
#
_symmetry.space_group_name_H-M   'P 1'
#
loop_
_entity.id
_entity.type
_entity.pdbx_description
1 polymer ?
#
loop_
_entity_poly.entity_id
_entity_poly.type
_entity_poly.pdbx_seq_one_letter_code
_entity_poly.pdbx_strand_id
1 'polypeptide(L)'
;MRLYFRFPQQDRGTIPRGLKYSYLGFVLILVPAYTWWYGLVNFLWFSNAALLLGLVGVWLESRRLLSMQLISILLPELVWIAAFTIGLLRSGAPPLGITDYMFDPAIPLFIRGLSLFHLLLPFLLFWLVWRLGYDWRAWRYWAPIGWGILIAAFLLSTPEQNINFVHHSERLAIEMPRGLWLLVVLGLSTLTWALTHALVYWFMARYRRTADAA
;
A
#
# COMPACT_ATOMS: atom_id res chain seq x y z
N MET A 1 11.86 23.12 30.01
CA MET A 1 12.05 23.64 28.63
C MET A 1 11.33 22.70 27.67
N ARG A 2 10.04 22.96 27.36
CA ARG A 2 9.29 22.18 26.37
C ARG A 2 9.58 22.80 25.00
N LEU A 3 10.33 22.09 24.17
CA LEU A 3 10.49 22.43 22.75
C LEU A 3 9.13 22.24 22.08
N TYR A 4 8.35 23.32 21.99
CA TYR A 4 7.17 23.36 21.14
C TYR A 4 7.65 23.38 19.69
N PHE A 5 7.70 22.20 19.06
CA PHE A 5 7.69 22.13 17.60
C PHE A 5 6.33 22.67 17.15
N ARG A 6 6.26 23.99 16.95
CA ARG A 6 5.15 24.66 16.29
C ARG A 6 5.25 24.29 14.82
N PHE A 7 4.71 23.14 14.46
CA PHE A 7 4.49 22.81 13.05
C PHE A 7 3.62 23.92 12.45
N PRO A 8 3.96 24.41 11.25
CA PRO A 8 3.23 25.54 10.65
C PRO A 8 1.74 25.22 10.62
N GLN A 9 0.91 26.22 10.94
CA GLN A 9 -0.54 26.13 10.75
C GLN A 9 -0.80 25.52 9.36
N GLN A 10 -1.54 24.41 9.31
CA GLN A 10 -1.84 23.72 8.07
C GLN A 10 -2.45 24.72 7.08
N ASP A 11 -1.73 25.05 6.01
CA ASP A 11 -2.39 25.43 4.77
C ASP A 11 -3.29 24.25 4.40
N ARG A 12 -4.58 24.35 4.74
CA ARG A 12 -5.63 23.40 4.36
C ARG A 12 -5.88 23.38 2.85
N GLY A 13 -4.96 23.93 2.05
CA GLY A 13 -5.14 24.27 0.66
C GLY A 13 -4.14 23.54 -0.22
N THR A 14 -4.64 22.54 -0.92
CA THR A 14 -4.05 21.94 -2.12
C THR A 14 -2.77 21.12 -1.96
N ILE A 15 -2.65 20.06 -2.75
CA ILE A 15 -1.42 19.25 -2.86
C ILE A 15 -0.45 20.00 -3.78
N PRO A 16 0.86 20.09 -3.47
CA PRO A 16 1.80 20.86 -4.29
C PRO A 16 1.87 20.31 -5.70
N ARG A 17 1.83 21.20 -6.70
CA ARG A 17 1.86 20.83 -8.13
C ARG A 17 3.06 19.94 -8.47
N GLY A 18 4.24 20.25 -7.92
CA GLY A 18 5.44 19.44 -8.11
C GLY A 18 5.24 17.98 -7.72
N LEU A 19 4.56 17.72 -6.60
CA LEU A 19 4.23 16.35 -6.17
C LEU A 19 3.29 15.65 -7.15
N LYS A 20 2.26 16.35 -7.64
CA LYS A 20 1.31 15.79 -8.61
C LYS A 20 2.01 15.34 -9.90
N TYR A 21 2.90 16.19 -10.43
CA TYR A 21 3.65 15.89 -11.65
C TYR A 21 4.72 14.84 -11.45
N SER A 22 5.46 14.85 -10.34
CA SER A 22 6.45 13.80 -10.04
C SER A 22 5.78 12.43 -9.86
N TYR A 23 4.64 12.37 -9.19
CA TYR A 23 3.87 11.14 -9.04
C TYR A 23 3.35 10.65 -10.40
N LEU A 24 2.78 11.55 -11.21
CA LEU A 24 2.35 11.20 -12.58
C LEU A 24 3.52 10.68 -13.42
N GLY A 25 4.66 11.37 -13.42
CA GLY A 25 5.85 10.98 -14.17
C GLY A 25 6.36 9.60 -13.75
N PHE A 26 6.40 9.31 -12.44
CA PHE A 26 6.75 8.00 -11.94
C PHE A 26 5.79 6.90 -12.44
N VAL A 27 4.48 7.13 -12.36
CA VAL A 27 3.47 6.18 -12.85
C VAL A 27 3.57 5.96 -14.37
N LEU A 28 3.84 7.01 -15.15
CA LEU A 28 4.03 6.92 -16.60
C LEU A 28 5.26 6.09 -16.99
N ILE A 29 6.26 5.98 -16.13
CA ILE A 29 7.43 5.11 -16.34
C ILE A 29 7.11 3.69 -15.86
N LEU A 30 6.54 3.56 -14.66
CA LEU A 30 6.28 2.27 -14.01
C LEU A 30 5.27 1.44 -14.80
N VAL A 31 4.14 2.03 -15.21
CA VAL A 31 3.05 1.30 -15.87
C VAL A 31 3.51 0.57 -17.14
N PRO A 32 4.15 1.21 -18.12
CA PRO A 32 4.62 0.50 -19.32
C PRO A 32 5.70 -0.53 -18.99
N ALA A 33 6.64 -0.21 -18.10
CA ALA A 33 7.71 -1.13 -17.72
C ALA A 33 7.16 -2.39 -17.03
N TYR A 34 6.21 -2.26 -16.11
CA TYR A 34 5.58 -3.37 -15.41
C TYR A 34 4.63 -4.14 -16.31
N THR A 35 3.92 -3.46 -17.21
CA THR A 35 3.09 -4.15 -18.21
C THR A 35 3.94 -5.05 -19.09
N TRP A 36 5.09 -4.55 -19.56
CA TRP A 36 6.02 -5.32 -20.37
C TRP A 36 6.62 -6.50 -19.60
N TRP A 37 7.01 -6.31 -18.34
CA TRP A 37 7.73 -7.32 -17.58
C TRP A 37 6.82 -8.34 -16.86
N TYR A 38 5.77 -7.86 -16.18
CA TYR A 38 4.87 -8.68 -15.36
C TYR A 38 3.48 -8.90 -15.96
N GLY A 39 3.11 -8.14 -17.00
CA GLY A 39 1.76 -8.14 -17.56
C GLY A 39 0.75 -7.29 -16.78
N LEU A 40 -0.43 -7.08 -17.37
CA LEU A 40 -1.47 -6.20 -16.80
C LEU A 40 -2.07 -6.71 -15.49
N VAL A 41 -2.12 -8.03 -15.31
CA VAL A 41 -2.69 -8.66 -14.11
C VAL A 41 -1.90 -8.25 -12.85
N ASN A 42 -0.61 -7.91 -12.99
CA ASN A 42 0.25 -7.43 -11.90
C ASN A 42 -0.27 -6.16 -11.20
N PHE A 43 -1.07 -5.33 -11.87
CA PHE A 43 -1.65 -4.13 -11.24
C PHE A 43 -2.75 -4.44 -10.22
N LEU A 44 -3.14 -5.71 -10.06
CA LEU A 44 -4.04 -6.15 -9.00
C LEU A 44 -3.34 -6.33 -7.64
N TRP A 45 -2.00 -6.29 -7.56
CA TRP A 45 -1.32 -6.17 -6.28
C TRP A 45 -1.81 -4.92 -5.54
N PHE A 46 -2.10 -5.02 -4.25
CA PHE A 46 -2.63 -3.88 -3.51
C PHE A 46 -1.70 -2.67 -3.51
N SER A 47 -0.38 -2.88 -3.53
CA SER A 47 0.61 -1.81 -3.66
C SER A 47 0.48 -1.06 -4.99
N ASN A 48 0.33 -1.78 -6.11
CA ASN A 48 0.10 -1.19 -7.43
C ASN A 48 -1.26 -0.49 -7.52
N ALA A 49 -2.32 -1.12 -7.00
CA ALA A 49 -3.64 -0.49 -6.95
C ALA A 49 -3.63 0.78 -6.10
N ALA A 50 -2.95 0.78 -4.96
CA ALA A 50 -2.80 1.95 -4.09
C ALA A 50 -1.95 3.04 -4.73
N LEU A 51 -0.93 2.69 -5.52
CA LEU A 51 -0.15 3.64 -6.30
C LEU A 51 -1.02 4.35 -7.35
N LEU A 52 -1.79 3.59 -8.14
CA LEU A 52 -2.62 4.14 -9.22
C LEU A 52 -3.82 4.94 -8.67
N LEU A 53 -4.58 4.36 -7.74
CA LEU A 53 -5.71 5.05 -7.11
C LEU A 53 -5.25 6.20 -6.20
N GLY A 54 -4.04 6.10 -5.65
CA GLY A 54 -3.39 7.16 -4.90
C GLY A 54 -3.07 8.37 -5.77
N LEU A 55 -2.57 8.15 -7.00
CA LEU A 55 -2.40 9.20 -8.00
C LEU A 55 -3.73 9.90 -8.30
N VAL A 56 -4.81 9.14 -8.53
CA VAL A 56 -6.16 9.70 -8.72
C VAL A 56 -6.58 10.53 -7.49
N GLY A 57 -6.38 10.00 -6.28
CA GLY A 57 -6.65 10.71 -5.04
C GLY A 57 -5.86 12.01 -4.88
N VAL A 58 -4.61 12.04 -5.34
CA VAL A 58 -3.74 13.23 -5.32
C VAL A 58 -4.23 14.30 -6.30
N TRP A 59 -4.64 13.91 -7.50
CA TRP A 59 -5.14 14.85 -8.51
C TRP A 59 -6.49 15.44 -8.14
N LEU A 60 -7.40 14.61 -7.61
CA LEU A 60 -8.72 15.03 -7.12
C LEU A 60 -8.68 15.68 -5.72
N GLU A 61 -7.52 15.66 -5.05
CA GLU A 61 -7.37 16.07 -3.65
C GLU A 61 -8.39 15.40 -2.72
N SER A 62 -8.73 14.15 -3.04
CA SER A 62 -9.79 13.41 -2.37
C SER A 62 -9.25 12.75 -1.12
N ARG A 63 -9.53 13.36 0.03
CA ARG A 63 -9.20 12.79 1.35
C ARG A 63 -9.73 11.37 1.54
N ARG A 64 -10.87 11.04 0.92
CA ARG A 64 -11.48 9.71 1.02
C ARG A 64 -10.67 8.67 0.24
N LEU A 65 -10.35 8.94 -1.02
CA LEU A 65 -9.55 8.01 -1.84
C LEU A 65 -8.17 7.79 -1.21
N LEU A 66 -7.53 8.85 -0.73
CA LEU A 66 -6.23 8.75 -0.08
C LEU A 66 -6.31 7.99 1.25
N SER A 67 -7.38 8.17 2.03
CA SER A 67 -7.62 7.38 3.24
C SER A 67 -7.86 5.90 2.90
N MET A 68 -8.57 5.59 1.81
CA MET A 68 -8.76 4.20 1.36
C MET A 68 -7.42 3.55 1.01
N GLN A 69 -6.55 4.25 0.27
CA GLN A 69 -5.23 3.72 -0.08
C GLN A 69 -4.31 3.60 1.12
N LEU A 70 -4.36 4.53 2.07
CA LEU A 70 -3.59 4.37 3.30
C LEU A 70 -4.03 3.12 4.09
N ILE A 71 -5.33 2.88 4.20
CA ILE A 71 -5.89 1.70 4.88
C ILE A 71 -5.49 0.41 4.17
N SER A 72 -5.44 0.42 2.83
CA SER A 72 -5.19 -0.78 2.05
C SER A 72 -3.77 -1.30 2.20
N ILE A 73 -2.79 -0.41 2.34
CA ILE A 73 -1.37 -0.79 2.24
C ILE A 73 -0.49 -0.45 3.45
N LEU A 74 -0.89 0.41 4.40
CA LEU A 74 0.03 0.85 5.47
C LEU A 74 0.67 -0.33 6.23
N LEU A 75 -0.12 -1.25 6.79
CA LEU A 75 0.45 -2.39 7.53
C LEU A 75 1.22 -3.36 6.62
N PRO A 76 0.68 -3.81 5.46
CA PRO A 76 1.44 -4.65 4.54
C PRO A 76 2.78 -4.05 4.10
N GLU A 77 2.82 -2.75 3.81
CA GLU A 77 4.03 -2.05 3.38
C GLU A 77 5.05 -1.94 4.52
N LEU A 78 4.62 -1.72 5.75
CA LEU A 78 5.53 -1.74 6.91
C LEU A 78 6.18 -3.13 7.08
N VAL A 79 5.44 -4.20 6.85
CA VAL A 79 5.98 -5.57 6.86
C VAL A 79 6.94 -5.77 5.68
N TRP A 80 6.59 -5.28 4.48
CA TRP A 80 7.45 -5.31 3.30
C TRP A 80 8.78 -4.57 3.55
N ILE A 81 8.72 -3.35 4.08
CA ILE A 81 9.90 -2.53 4.42
C ILE A 81 10.80 -3.27 5.41
N ALA A 82 10.21 -3.84 6.47
CA ALA A 82 10.97 -4.61 7.46
C ALA A 82 11.66 -5.83 6.82
N ALA A 83 10.93 -6.59 6.00
CA ALA A 83 11.48 -7.76 5.30
C ALA A 83 12.60 -7.38 4.33
N PHE A 84 12.42 -6.34 3.53
CA PHE A 84 13.43 -5.83 2.61
C PHE A 84 14.69 -5.36 3.34
N THR A 85 14.53 -4.61 4.44
CA THR A 85 15.64 -4.12 5.26
C THR A 85 16.43 -5.28 5.86
N ILE A 86 15.74 -6.29 6.42
CA ILE A 86 16.41 -7.49 6.94
C ILE A 86 17.13 -8.24 5.82
N GLY A 87 16.54 -8.33 4.62
CA GLY A 87 17.19 -8.94 3.46
C GLY A 87 18.50 -8.25 3.08
N LEU A 88 18.52 -6.91 3.06
CA LEU A 88 19.74 -6.13 2.83
C LEU A 88 20.81 -6.42 3.89
N LEU A 89 20.43 -6.45 5.18
CA LEU A 89 21.34 -6.74 6.28
C LEU A 89 21.86 -8.19 6.28
N ARG A 90 21.13 -9.11 5.66
CA ARG A 90 21.46 -10.54 5.56
C ARG A 90 22.02 -10.94 4.19
N SER A 91 22.58 -10.00 3.43
CA SER A 91 23.20 -10.26 2.12
C SER A 91 22.26 -10.94 1.11
N GLY A 92 20.99 -10.51 1.07
CA GLY A 92 20.00 -10.99 0.10
C GLY A 92 19.13 -12.14 0.58
N ALA A 93 19.05 -12.39 1.89
CA ALA A 93 18.18 -13.41 2.48
C ALA A 93 17.02 -12.77 3.29
N PRO A 94 16.02 -12.16 2.61
CA PRO A 94 14.88 -11.56 3.30
C PRO A 94 14.02 -12.62 4.02
N PRO A 95 13.36 -12.25 5.13
CA PRO A 95 12.34 -13.07 5.74
C PRO A 95 11.02 -12.95 4.96
N LEU A 96 10.08 -13.84 5.25
CA LEU A 96 8.69 -13.83 4.77
C LEU A 96 8.44 -14.11 3.28
N GLY A 97 9.43 -14.11 2.39
CA GLY A 97 9.22 -14.43 0.95
C GLY A 97 8.68 -13.25 0.12
N ILE A 98 8.12 -12.24 0.78
CA ILE A 98 7.41 -11.11 0.17
C ILE A 98 8.31 -10.10 -0.57
N THR A 99 9.62 -10.20 -0.35
CA THR A 99 10.64 -9.33 -0.95
C THR A 99 11.72 -10.11 -1.69
N ASP A 100 11.56 -11.42 -1.90
CA ASP A 100 12.56 -12.28 -2.54
C ASP A 100 12.89 -11.79 -3.96
N TYR A 101 11.86 -11.35 -4.68
CA TYR A 101 12.00 -10.78 -6.02
C TYR A 101 12.91 -9.53 -6.08
N MET A 102 13.12 -8.82 -4.97
CA MET A 102 14.04 -7.67 -4.91
C MET A 102 15.52 -8.10 -4.93
N PHE A 103 15.79 -9.38 -4.64
CA PHE A 103 17.13 -9.94 -4.61
C PHE A 103 17.40 -10.92 -5.77
N ASP A 104 16.38 -11.21 -6.58
CA ASP A 104 16.50 -12.07 -7.75
C ASP A 104 17.29 -11.38 -8.90
N PRO A 105 18.46 -11.91 -9.30
CA PRO A 105 19.23 -11.37 -10.41
C PRO A 105 18.56 -11.57 -11.78
N ALA A 106 17.61 -12.49 -11.92
CA ALA A 106 16.84 -12.68 -13.14
C ALA A 106 15.89 -11.51 -13.42
N ILE A 107 15.55 -10.72 -12.40
CA ILE A 107 14.75 -9.50 -12.54
C ILE A 107 15.69 -8.29 -12.75
N PRO A 108 15.56 -7.54 -13.86
CA PRO A 108 16.40 -6.39 -14.15
C PRO A 108 16.42 -5.41 -12.99
N LEU A 109 17.59 -4.84 -12.71
CA LEU A 109 17.77 -3.87 -11.63
C LEU A 109 16.81 -2.67 -11.78
N PHE A 110 16.53 -2.26 -13.02
CA PHE A 110 15.55 -1.21 -13.31
C PHE A 110 14.14 -1.57 -12.80
N ILE A 111 13.67 -2.78 -13.06
CA ILE A 111 12.33 -3.25 -12.61
C ILE A 111 12.28 -3.33 -11.08
N ARG A 112 13.30 -3.89 -10.45
CA ARG A 112 13.40 -3.92 -8.97
C ARG A 112 13.49 -2.51 -8.38
N GLY A 113 14.21 -1.61 -9.04
CA GLY A 113 14.32 -0.21 -8.65
C GLY A 113 12.98 0.52 -8.68
N LEU A 114 12.11 0.23 -9.65
CA LEU A 114 10.75 0.76 -9.68
C LEU A 114 9.93 0.30 -8.47
N SER A 115 10.10 -0.95 -8.02
CA SER A 115 9.43 -1.47 -6.81
C SER A 115 9.82 -0.75 -5.52
N LEU A 116 10.88 0.06 -5.50
CA LEU A 116 11.25 0.84 -4.31
C LEU A 116 10.20 1.91 -3.94
N PHE A 117 9.14 2.10 -4.75
CA PHE A 117 7.98 2.89 -4.32
C PHE A 117 7.37 2.36 -3.01
N HIS A 118 7.50 1.06 -2.70
CA HIS A 118 7.11 0.45 -1.43
C HIS A 118 7.72 1.18 -0.21
N LEU A 119 8.94 1.73 -0.36
CA LEU A 119 9.60 2.50 0.70
C LEU A 119 9.00 3.89 0.92
N LEU A 120 8.36 4.48 -0.09
CA LEU A 120 7.92 5.88 -0.08
C LEU A 120 6.40 6.01 0.05
N LEU A 121 5.65 5.17 -0.65
CA LEU A 121 4.21 5.26 -0.79
C LEU A 121 3.44 5.24 0.54
N PRO A 122 3.69 4.36 1.52
CA PRO A 122 2.94 4.37 2.79
C PRO A 122 3.11 5.69 3.55
N PHE A 123 4.33 6.24 3.57
CA PHE A 123 4.62 7.51 4.26
C PHE A 123 4.05 8.70 3.51
N LEU A 124 4.12 8.68 2.17
CA LEU A 124 3.49 9.69 1.33
C LEU A 124 1.97 9.73 1.55
N LEU A 125 1.30 8.58 1.50
CA LEU A 125 -0.15 8.49 1.75
C LEU A 125 -0.50 8.93 3.17
N PHE A 126 0.31 8.56 4.16
CA PHE A 126 0.10 8.99 5.53
C PHE A 126 0.17 10.51 5.66
N TRP A 127 1.20 11.13 5.09
CA TRP A 127 1.35 12.58 5.09
C TRP A 127 0.25 13.30 4.31
N LEU A 128 -0.19 12.74 3.17
CA LEU A 128 -1.32 13.27 2.39
C LEU A 128 -2.63 13.24 3.20
N VAL A 129 -2.90 12.13 3.86
CA VAL A 129 -4.06 11.96 4.75
C VAL A 129 -3.96 12.87 5.98
N TRP A 130 -2.76 13.04 6.54
CA TRP A 130 -2.54 13.98 7.63
C TRP A 130 -2.84 15.43 7.21
N ARG A 131 -2.42 15.81 6.00
CA ARG A 131 -2.66 17.15 5.43
C ARG A 131 -4.13 17.40 5.09
N LEU A 132 -4.78 16.49 4.36
CA LEU A 132 -6.17 16.67 3.89
C LEU A 132 -7.24 16.20 4.90
N GLY A 133 -6.80 15.52 5.95
CA GLY A 133 -7.63 14.96 7.01
C GLY A 133 -8.14 13.56 6.69
N TYR A 134 -8.03 12.65 7.66
CA TYR A 134 -8.54 11.28 7.55
C TYR A 134 -10.08 11.21 7.46
N ASP A 135 -10.60 10.42 6.50
CA ASP A 135 -12.01 10.05 6.40
C ASP A 135 -12.24 8.68 7.05
N TRP A 136 -12.86 8.67 8.23
CA TRP A 136 -13.13 7.43 8.97
C TRP A 136 -14.07 6.47 8.23
N ARG A 137 -14.85 6.96 7.25
CA ARG A 137 -15.74 6.11 6.45
C ARG A 137 -14.99 5.38 5.34
N ALA A 138 -13.74 5.76 5.04
CA ALA A 138 -12.93 5.22 3.95
C ALA A 138 -12.83 3.69 3.99
N TRP A 139 -12.66 3.10 5.17
CA TRP A 139 -12.62 1.64 5.35
C TRP A 139 -13.85 0.93 4.74
N ARG A 140 -15.06 1.50 4.91
CA ARG A 140 -16.31 0.90 4.43
C ARG A 140 -16.40 0.91 2.91
N TYR A 141 -15.80 1.90 2.27
CA TYR A 141 -15.73 1.99 0.82
C TYR A 141 -14.59 1.14 0.26
N TRP A 142 -13.47 1.04 1.00
CA TRP A 142 -12.34 0.22 0.59
C TRP A 142 -12.66 -1.26 0.64
N ALA A 143 -13.31 -1.77 1.71
CA ALA A 143 -13.57 -3.19 1.86
C ALA A 143 -14.19 -3.88 0.62
N PRO A 144 -15.30 -3.39 0.02
CA PRO A 144 -15.85 -4.00 -1.18
C PRO A 144 -14.95 -3.87 -2.42
N ILE A 145 -14.19 -2.77 -2.56
CA ILE A 145 -13.24 -2.58 -3.67
C ILE A 145 -12.06 -3.54 -3.52
N GLY A 146 -11.50 -3.66 -2.32
CA GLY A 146 -10.41 -4.57 -2.01
C GLY A 146 -10.82 -6.03 -2.21
N TRP A 147 -12.04 -6.41 -1.82
CA TRP A 147 -12.59 -7.73 -2.14
C TRP A 147 -12.73 -7.94 -3.65
N GLY A 148 -13.22 -6.94 -4.39
CA GLY A 148 -13.27 -6.98 -5.85
C GLY A 148 -11.89 -7.23 -6.48
N ILE A 149 -10.85 -6.57 -5.97
CA ILE A 149 -9.46 -6.77 -6.40
C ILE A 149 -8.98 -8.20 -6.10
N LEU A 150 -9.26 -8.75 -4.90
CA LEU A 150 -8.87 -10.12 -4.55
C LEU A 150 -9.59 -11.16 -5.40
N ILE A 151 -10.89 -10.98 -5.64
CA ILE A 151 -11.67 -11.86 -6.51
C ILE A 151 -11.16 -11.77 -7.94
N ALA A 152 -10.89 -10.57 -8.45
CA ALA A 152 -10.30 -10.39 -9.77
C ALA A 152 -8.91 -11.05 -9.86
N ALA A 153 -8.07 -10.89 -8.84
CA ALA A 153 -6.76 -11.53 -8.78
C ALA A 153 -6.90 -13.06 -8.78
N PHE A 154 -7.84 -13.61 -8.03
CA PHE A 154 -8.11 -15.04 -7.99
C PHE A 154 -8.56 -15.59 -9.36
N LEU A 155 -9.39 -14.83 -10.09
CA LEU A 155 -9.91 -15.26 -11.38
C LEU A 155 -8.92 -15.07 -12.54
N LEU A 156 -8.07 -14.04 -12.47
CA LEU A 156 -7.25 -13.58 -13.60
C LEU A 156 -5.77 -13.92 -13.48
N SER A 157 -5.26 -14.19 -12.27
CA SER A 157 -3.85 -14.55 -12.06
C SER A 157 -3.63 -16.06 -12.00
N THR A 158 -2.43 -16.51 -12.37
CA THR A 158 -2.04 -17.91 -12.22
C THR A 158 -1.54 -18.21 -10.79
N PRO A 159 -1.52 -19.48 -10.35
CA PRO A 159 -0.92 -19.87 -9.07
C PRO A 159 0.56 -19.48 -8.91
N GLU A 160 1.29 -19.31 -10.00
CA GLU A 160 2.69 -18.86 -10.01
C GLU A 160 2.78 -17.35 -9.79
N GLN A 161 1.84 -16.57 -10.35
CA GLN A 161 1.77 -15.13 -10.08
C GLN A 161 1.30 -14.83 -8.66
N ASN A 162 0.39 -15.65 -8.13
CA ASN A 162 -0.13 -15.62 -6.75
C ASN A 162 -0.40 -14.22 -6.18
N ILE A 163 -1.06 -13.36 -6.96
CA ILE A 163 -1.23 -11.95 -6.62
C ILE A 163 -2.01 -11.80 -5.31
N ASN A 164 -1.48 -11.01 -4.38
CA ASN A 164 -2.01 -10.86 -3.01
C ASN A 164 -2.21 -12.21 -2.29
N PHE A 165 -1.44 -13.24 -2.66
CA PHE A 165 -1.49 -14.58 -2.09
C PHE A 165 -2.86 -15.27 -2.21
N VAL A 166 -3.63 -14.97 -3.27
CA VAL A 166 -5.01 -15.48 -3.45
C VAL A 166 -5.09 -16.97 -3.80
N HIS A 167 -3.99 -17.62 -4.20
CA HIS A 167 -4.00 -19.04 -4.57
C HIS A 167 -3.42 -19.95 -3.48
N HIS A 168 -2.36 -19.53 -2.79
CA HIS A 168 -1.71 -20.30 -1.72
C HIS A 168 -0.76 -19.41 -0.89
N SER A 169 -0.20 -19.97 0.17
CA SER A 169 0.96 -19.43 0.87
C SER A 169 2.12 -20.40 0.78
N GLU A 170 3.28 -19.93 0.30
CA GLU A 170 4.50 -20.75 0.22
C GLU A 170 5.08 -21.08 1.61
N ARG A 171 4.65 -20.38 2.66
CA ARG A 171 5.15 -20.57 4.04
C ARG A 171 4.25 -21.40 4.92
N LEU A 172 2.94 -21.24 4.73
CA LEU A 172 1.97 -22.06 5.43
C LEU A 172 1.75 -23.28 4.54
N ALA A 173 2.39 -24.41 4.88
CA ALA A 173 2.19 -25.70 4.24
C ALA A 173 0.80 -26.28 4.58
N ILE A 174 -0.25 -25.50 4.31
CA ILE A 174 -1.64 -25.82 4.58
C ILE A 174 -2.29 -26.10 3.23
N GLU A 175 -2.59 -27.37 2.99
CA GLU A 175 -3.40 -27.76 1.85
C GLU A 175 -4.87 -27.46 2.13
N MET A 176 -5.50 -26.67 1.27
CA MET A 176 -6.95 -26.44 1.32
C MET A 176 -7.52 -26.18 -0.08
N PRO A 177 -8.82 -26.42 -0.29
CA PRO A 177 -9.48 -26.08 -1.54
C PRO A 177 -9.33 -24.59 -1.87
N ARG A 178 -9.04 -24.26 -3.13
CA ARG A 178 -8.75 -22.88 -3.58
C ARG A 178 -9.82 -21.87 -3.19
N GLY A 179 -11.10 -22.26 -3.24
CA GLY A 179 -12.21 -21.41 -2.80
C GLY A 179 -12.19 -21.12 -1.30
N LEU A 180 -11.82 -22.09 -0.46
CA LEU A 180 -11.68 -21.90 0.98
C LEU A 180 -10.47 -21.01 1.29
N TRP A 181 -9.36 -21.17 0.56
CA TRP A 181 -8.19 -20.29 0.67
C TRP A 181 -8.55 -18.84 0.36
N LEU A 182 -9.31 -18.60 -0.72
CA LEU A 182 -9.80 -17.25 -1.04
C LEU A 182 -10.62 -16.65 0.11
N LEU A 183 -11.50 -17.41 0.75
CA LEU A 183 -12.26 -16.94 1.92
C LEU A 183 -11.34 -16.57 3.10
N VAL A 184 -10.27 -17.35 3.34
CA VAL A 184 -9.25 -17.02 4.34
C VAL A 184 -8.56 -15.71 3.99
N VAL A 185 -8.12 -15.52 2.75
CA VAL A 185 -7.44 -14.30 2.28
C VAL A 185 -8.36 -13.09 2.38
N LEU A 186 -9.65 -13.22 2.02
CA LEU A 186 -10.66 -12.17 2.20
C LEU A 186 -10.81 -11.80 3.68
N GLY A 187 -10.91 -12.80 4.56
CA GLY A 187 -11.02 -12.59 6.01
C GLY A 187 -9.79 -11.90 6.61
N LEU A 188 -8.59 -12.40 6.29
CA LEU A 188 -7.32 -11.84 6.77
C LEU A 188 -7.12 -10.42 6.25
N SER A 189 -7.39 -10.15 4.98
CA SER A 189 -7.28 -8.79 4.40
C SER A 189 -8.24 -7.83 5.08
N THR A 190 -9.49 -8.27 5.32
CA THR A 190 -10.49 -7.50 6.06
C THR A 190 -10.00 -7.17 7.47
N LEU A 191 -9.43 -8.14 8.18
CA LEU A 191 -8.86 -7.92 9.51
C LEU A 191 -7.68 -6.91 9.45
N THR A 192 -6.75 -7.08 8.51
CA THR A 192 -5.60 -6.18 8.33
C THR A 192 -6.04 -4.74 8.07
N TRP A 193 -6.99 -4.53 7.16
CA TRP A 193 -7.54 -3.22 6.87
C TRP A 193 -8.30 -2.64 8.08
N ALA A 194 -8.98 -3.45 8.90
CA ALA A 194 -9.70 -2.99 10.09
C ALA A 194 -8.71 -2.52 11.17
N LEU A 195 -7.64 -3.29 11.38
CA LEU A 195 -6.53 -2.93 12.28
C LEU A 195 -5.83 -1.67 11.80
N THR A 196 -5.57 -1.56 10.49
CA THR A 196 -4.98 -0.35 9.90
C THR A 196 -5.88 0.86 10.11
N HIS A 197 -7.18 0.71 9.86
CA HIS A 197 -8.18 1.74 10.08
C HIS A 197 -8.20 2.22 11.54
N ALA A 198 -8.23 1.28 12.50
CA ALA A 198 -8.23 1.58 13.92
C ALA A 198 -6.95 2.32 14.36
N LEU A 199 -5.79 1.87 13.87
CA LEU A 199 -4.49 2.50 14.15
C LEU A 199 -4.45 3.95 13.65
N VAL A 200 -4.78 4.16 12.37
CA VAL A 200 -4.78 5.51 11.76
C VAL A 200 -5.82 6.40 12.42
N TYR A 201 -7.02 5.87 12.69
CA TYR A 201 -8.08 6.61 13.37
C TYR A 201 -7.64 7.07 14.76
N TRP A 202 -7.07 6.16 15.56
CA TRP A 202 -6.57 6.47 16.90
C TRP A 202 -5.50 7.57 16.86
N PHE A 203 -4.52 7.45 15.96
CA PHE A 203 -3.44 8.42 15.81
C PHE A 203 -4.00 9.81 15.45
N MET A 204 -4.86 9.88 14.44
CA MET A 204 -5.43 11.13 13.94
C MET A 204 -6.37 11.78 14.95
N ALA A 205 -7.16 10.99 15.70
CA ALA A 205 -8.05 11.48 16.75
C ALA A 205 -7.28 11.99 17.98
N ARG A 206 -6.13 11.40 18.30
CA ARG A 206 -5.25 11.89 19.38
C ARG A 206 -4.61 13.23 19.00
N TYR A 207 -4.12 13.34 17.77
CA TYR A 207 -3.48 14.57 17.28
C TYR A 207 -4.42 15.78 17.29
N ARG A 208 -5.67 15.63 16.83
CA ARG A 208 -6.66 16.73 16.88
C ARG A 208 -6.91 17.21 18.31
N ARG A 209 -7.13 16.29 19.25
CA ARG A 209 -7.36 16.63 20.66
C ARG A 209 -6.21 17.40 21.29
N THR A 210 -4.96 17.07 20.96
CA THR A 210 -3.79 17.80 21.46
C THR A 210 -3.62 19.17 20.81
N ALA A 211 -4.03 19.32 19.54
CA ALA A 211 -3.97 20.59 18.83
C ALA A 211 -5.07 21.56 19.29
N ASP A 212 -6.26 21.07 19.64
CA ASP A 212 -7.36 21.89 20.16
C ASP A 212 -7.14 22.33 21.63
N ALA A 213 -6.22 21.68 22.35
CA ALA A 213 -5.90 21.95 23.74
C ALA A 213 -4.66 22.87 23.95
N ALA A 214 -4.01 23.31 22.86
CA ALA A 214 -2.77 24.10 22.85
C ALA A 214 -3.00 25.48 22.25
#